data_AF-A0A2E7TEF4-F1
#
_entry.id   AF-A0A2E7TEF4-F1
#
_cell.length_a   1.000
_cell.length_b   1.000
_cell.length_c   1.000
_cell.angle_alpha   90.00
_cell.angle_beta   90.00
_cell.angle_gamma   90.00
#
_symmetry.space_group_name_H-M   'P 1'
#
loop_
_entity.id
_entity.type
_entity.pdbx_description
1 polymer ?
#
loop_
_entity_poly.entity_id
_entity_poly.type
_entity_poly.pdbx_seq_one_letter_code
_entity_poly.pdbx_strand_id
1 'polypeptide(L)' 'LLNKLEGSDEAITPTVTRIGDCLAPGLTADAVYSGHKFARELGSENSRQTFNRERITLSSQSAD' A
#
# COMPACT_ATOMS: atom_id res chain seq x y z
N LEU A 1 17.30 13.60 12.17
CA LEU A 1 16.01 14.19 11.73
C LEU A 1 14.81 13.56 12.44
N LEU A 2 14.79 12.24 12.70
CA LEU A 2 13.73 11.58 13.49
C LEU A 2 13.80 11.85 15.01
N ASN A 3 14.98 12.15 15.57
CA ASN A 3 15.18 12.39 17.00
C ASN A 3 14.61 13.74 17.53
N LYS A 4 13.74 14.42 16.78
CA LYS A 4 13.23 15.77 17.11
C LYS A 4 11.71 15.88 17.08
N LEU A 5 10.99 14.77 17.17
CA LEU A 5 9.56 14.77 17.43
C LEU A 5 9.33 14.68 18.95
N GLU A 6 9.74 15.73 19.67
CA GLU A 6 9.36 15.92 21.08
C GLU A 6 8.03 16.67 21.10
N GLY A 7 6.94 15.90 21.05
CA GLY A 7 5.57 16.38 21.25
C GLY A 7 4.87 15.39 22.18
N SER A 8 4.54 15.83 23.39
CA SER A 8 3.94 15.04 24.46
C SER A 8 2.45 14.76 24.26
N ASP A 9 2.00 14.59 23.01
CA ASP A 9 0.66 14.05 22.75
C ASP A 9 0.77 12.53 22.81
N GLU A 10 0.41 11.96 23.95
CA GLU A 10 0.28 10.50 24.20
C GLU A 10 -0.54 9.78 23.11
N ALA A 11 -1.23 10.50 22.22
CA ALA A 11 -2.24 9.93 21.34
C ALA A 11 -1.77 9.55 19.93
N ILE A 12 -0.69 10.07 19.33
CA ILE A 12 -0.37 9.75 17.92
C ILE A 12 1.14 9.76 17.64
N THR A 13 1.77 8.57 17.67
CA THR A 13 3.08 8.38 17.04
C THR A 13 2.89 8.28 15.52
N PRO A 14 3.51 9.14 14.70
CA PRO A 14 3.39 9.05 13.25
C PRO A 14 4.00 7.74 12.74
N THR A 15 3.31 7.07 11.83
CA THR A 15 3.82 5.85 11.19
C THR A 15 4.74 6.22 10.02
N VAL A 16 5.86 5.52 9.91
CA VAL A 16 6.84 5.72 8.84
C VAL A 16 6.84 4.50 7.93
N THR A 17 6.73 4.70 6.62
CA THR A 17 6.69 3.63 5.62
C THR A 17 7.78 3.82 4.57
N ARG A 18 8.53 2.76 4.25
CA ARG A 18 9.51 2.76 3.14
C ARG A 18 8.79 2.57 1.80
N ILE A 19 9.20 3.31 0.78
CA ILE A 19 8.70 3.21 -0.61
C ILE A 19 9.88 3.30 -1.60
N GLY A 20 9.63 2.99 -2.88
CA GLY A 20 10.63 3.04 -3.96
C GLY A 20 11.88 2.20 -3.68
N ASP A 21 13.03 2.65 -4.16
CA ASP A 21 14.31 1.92 -4.05
C ASP A 21 14.75 1.66 -2.60
N CYS A 22 14.29 2.50 -1.65
CA CYS A 22 14.52 2.30 -0.21
C CYS A 22 13.77 1.08 0.34
N LEU A 23 12.64 0.71 -0.29
CA LEU A 23 11.93 -0.53 -0.01
C LEU A 23 12.58 -1.71 -0.73
N ALA A 24 12.77 -1.59 -2.04
CA ALA A 24 13.45 -2.55 -2.90
C ALA A 24 13.90 -1.84 -4.21
N PRO A 25 15.15 -2.06 -4.69
CA PRO A 25 15.59 -1.51 -5.97
C PRO A 25 14.71 -1.97 -7.14
N GLY A 26 14.37 -1.05 -8.06
CA GLY A 26 13.52 -1.37 -9.22
C GLY A 26 13.65 -0.36 -10.36
N LEU A 27 12.63 -0.33 -11.23
CA LEU A 27 12.55 0.69 -12.27
C LEU A 27 12.06 2.02 -11.68
N THR A 28 12.35 3.13 -12.35
CA THR A 28 11.76 4.44 -12.01
C THR A 28 10.24 4.38 -11.97
N ALA A 29 9.62 3.57 -12.84
CA ALA A 29 8.17 3.34 -12.86
C ALA A 29 7.66 2.72 -11.54
N ASP A 30 8.42 1.81 -10.94
CA ASP A 30 8.05 1.16 -9.66
C ASP A 30 8.13 2.16 -8.51
N ALA A 31 9.16 3.01 -8.50
CA ALA A 31 9.29 4.08 -7.50
C ALA A 31 8.13 5.07 -7.57
N VAL A 32 7.76 5.54 -8.77
CA VAL A 32 6.61 6.44 -8.99
C VAL A 32 5.31 5.75 -8.57
N TYR A 33 5.09 4.50 -8.99
CA TYR A 33 3.91 3.73 -8.62
C TYR A 33 3.80 3.57 -7.10
N SER A 34 4.90 3.23 -6.41
CA SER A 34 4.92 3.03 -4.96
C SER A 34 4.55 4.30 -4.18
N GLY A 35 5.04 5.47 -4.62
CA GLY A 35 4.67 6.77 -4.05
C GLY A 35 3.22 7.13 -4.31
N HIS A 36 2.74 6.92 -5.54
CA HIS A 36 1.34 7.15 -5.89
C HIS A 36 0.40 6.27 -5.06
N LYS A 37 0.70 4.98 -4.97
CA LYS A 37 -0.06 4.01 -4.18
C LYS A 37 -0.12 4.41 -2.71
N PHE A 38 1.03 4.71 -2.09
CA PHE A 38 1.09 5.17 -0.70
C PHE A 38 0.22 6.41 -0.46
N ALA A 39 0.30 7.41 -1.35
CA ALA A 39 -0.51 8.62 -1.22
C ALA A 39 -2.02 8.37 -1.30
N ARG A 40 -2.46 7.42 -2.15
CA ARG A 40 -3.89 7.05 -2.26
C ARG A 40 -4.40 6.26 -1.06
N GLU A 41 -3.53 5.50 -0.43
CA GLU A 41 -3.87 4.55 0.63
C GLU A 41 -3.67 5.12 2.05
N LEU A 42 -3.00 6.26 2.18
CA LEU A 42 -2.74 6.92 3.46
C LEU A 42 -4.06 7.20 4.21
N GLY A 43 -4.18 6.67 5.42
CA GLY A 43 -5.39 6.80 6.25
C GLY A 43 -6.49 5.76 5.96
N SER A 44 -6.26 4.82 5.04
CA SER A 44 -7.18 3.69 4.81
C SER A 44 -6.86 2.51 5.72
N GLU A 45 -7.87 1.89 6.34
CA GLU A 45 -7.66 0.85 7.38
C GLU A 45 -7.13 -0.50 6.87
N ASN A 46 -7.06 -0.74 5.56
CA ASN A 46 -6.46 -1.97 5.03
C ASN A 46 -6.20 -1.85 3.52
N SER A 47 -4.97 -1.51 3.15
CA SER A 47 -4.65 -1.07 1.79
C SER A 47 -4.23 -2.19 0.82
N ARG A 48 -4.63 -3.43 1.07
CA ARG A 48 -4.65 -4.45 0.01
C ARG A 48 -5.98 -4.35 -0.76
N GLN A 49 -6.19 -3.22 -1.43
CA GLN A 49 -7.28 -3.12 -2.39
C GLN A 49 -7.07 -4.18 -3.47
N THR A 50 -8.05 -5.07 -3.59
CA THR A 50 -8.05 -6.06 -4.68
C THR A 50 -8.45 -5.31 -5.94
N PHE A 51 -7.60 -5.34 -6.96
CA PHE A 51 -7.95 -4.82 -8.27
C PHE A 51 -8.96 -5.76 -8.94
N ASN A 52 -9.89 -5.20 -9.71
CA ASN A 52 -10.74 -6.01 -10.57
C ASN A 52 -9.86 -6.81 -11.54
N ARG A 53 -10.13 -8.10 -11.68
CA ARG A 53 -9.35 -9.00 -12.53
C ARG A 53 -10.25 -9.59 -13.59
N GLU A 54 -9.82 -9.51 -14.83
CA GLU A 54 -10.50 -10.10 -15.97
C GLU A 54 -10.13 -11.59 -16.08
N ARG A 55 -10.68 -12.42 -15.18
CA ARG A 55 -10.48 -13.88 -15.19
C ARG A 55 -11.66 -14.59 -15.85
N ILE A 56 -11.39 -15.75 -16.47
CA ILE A 56 -12.44 -16.68 -16.85
C ILE A 56 -13.13 -17.24 -15.60
N THR A 57 -14.45 -17.22 -15.59
CA THR A 57 -15.25 -17.90 -14.58
C THR A 57 -15.58 -19.29 -15.11
N LEU A 58 -15.11 -20.33 -14.40
CA LEU A 58 -15.51 -21.69 -14.71
C LEU A 58 -16.93 -21.89 -14.16
N SER A 59 -17.91 -22.13 -15.02
CA SER A 59 -19.21 -22.61 -14.58
C SER A 59 -19.06 -24.09 -14.20
N SER A 60 -19.34 -24.42 -12.94
CA SER A 60 -19.56 -25.82 -12.57
C SER A 60 -20.84 -26.28 -13.29
N GLN A 61 -20.73 -27.24 -14.21
CA GLN A 61 -21.90 -27.98 -14.65
C GLN A 61 -22.49 -28.69 -13.42
N SER A 62 -23.69 -28.30 -13.01
CA SER A 62 -24.52 -29.13 -12.15
C SER A 62 -24.81 -30.42 -12.91
N ALA A 63 -24.42 -31.55 -12.35
CA ALA A 63 -24.87 -32.86 -12.82
C ALA A 63 -26.36 -32.99 -12.46
N ASP A 64 -27.16 -33.21 -13.50
CA ASP A 64 -28.59 -33.52 -13.56
C ASP A 64 -29.62 -32.41 -13.24
#